data_AF-A0A652L763-F1
#
_entry.id   AF-A0A652L763-F1
#
_cell.length_a   1.000
_cell.length_b   1.000
_cell.length_c   1.000
_cell.angle_alpha   90.00
_cell.angle_beta   90.00
_cell.angle_gamma   90.00
#
_symmetry.space_group_name_H-M   'P 1'
#
loop_
_entity.id
_entity.type
_entity.pdbx_description
1 polymer ?
#
loop_
_entity_poly.entity_id
_entity_poly.type
_entity_poly.pdbx_seq_one_letter_code
_entity_poly.pdbx_strand_id
1 'polypeptide(L)'
;MNTNRHESRTTAPAQQITLRGPAELADALPFVLGFHPTDSVVLVALHGEHGRFGGRVRLGIPGSPEEWPATAEGLAECLVEGSGRVGSRPDGIVVFLCQDPAPGETGRRVMERLRPFAQRLRTACGALDIPVYEALCISDGLYFSYCCPDVRCCPTDGTPLALTGTSVMAATATYAGIQVRGSLKDMQARLKPHGSPDDEPQRQALNSAAAVIVPRILDAPTGQGRTEVREATLELAGELLRRFAPPAGGAAVPGAAGAAGEAREADSSAGRFRLGTAAADTADDGLLTHDEAAALILGLQDRETRDRAAEWMEGAEGAAALRLWRALARRCVTPFQEHAAAPLALAGWAAWSTGDEPAARVALGLALDADPDYLFARLLHQACNEGLDPESLRSCLRGERRARAEAETPVPAGAPGAAESGSAAAADGREGEHRGSEETPSPSEGRTARRRVRQRNAPPRGPRQAGPPAGTGPGVSLVKSARGTGARRGGQRGTRSGR
;
A
#
# COMPACT_ATOMS: atom_id res chain seq x y z
N MET A 1 6.09 0.20 -45.09
CA MET A 1 6.52 -1.13 -44.60
C MET A 1 7.70 -0.90 -43.67
N ASN A 2 7.42 -0.70 -42.38
CA ASN A 2 8.43 -0.53 -41.32
C ASN A 2 8.43 -1.80 -40.47
N THR A 3 9.52 -2.55 -40.50
CA THR A 3 9.79 -3.64 -39.56
C THR A 3 10.76 -3.13 -38.50
N ASN A 4 10.22 -2.61 -37.40
CA ASN A 4 10.98 -2.33 -36.18
C ASN A 4 11.33 -3.66 -35.50
N ARG A 5 12.62 -3.98 -35.51
CA ARG A 5 13.23 -5.08 -34.77
C ARG A 5 13.28 -4.66 -33.30
N HIS A 6 12.48 -5.30 -32.45
CA HIS A 6 12.61 -5.18 -31.00
C HIS A 6 14.01 -5.68 -30.60
N GLU A 7 14.91 -4.76 -30.24
CA GLU A 7 16.14 -5.08 -29.53
C GLU A 7 15.77 -5.60 -28.14
N SER A 8 15.93 -6.90 -27.97
CA SER A 8 15.90 -7.56 -26.68
C SER A 8 17.00 -6.96 -25.79
N ARG A 9 16.60 -6.26 -24.73
CA ARG A 9 17.49 -5.85 -23.64
C ARG A 9 18.26 -7.09 -23.16
N THR A 10 19.57 -7.11 -23.42
CA THR A 10 20.48 -8.11 -22.88
C THR A 10 20.55 -7.89 -21.37
N THR A 11 19.89 -8.76 -20.60
CA THR A 11 19.98 -8.83 -19.15
C THR A 11 21.42 -9.20 -18.78
N ALA A 12 22.08 -8.36 -17.97
CA ALA A 12 23.33 -8.70 -17.30
C ALA A 12 23.18 -10.07 -16.60
N PRO A 13 24.25 -10.89 -16.48
CA PRO A 13 24.15 -12.22 -15.89
C PRO A 13 23.55 -12.11 -14.49
N ALA A 14 22.35 -12.68 -14.32
CA ALA A 14 21.66 -12.71 -13.03
C ALA A 14 22.56 -13.48 -12.05
N GLN A 15 23.18 -12.76 -11.12
CA GLN A 15 24.06 -13.31 -10.12
C GLN A 15 23.24 -14.27 -9.23
N GLN A 16 23.41 -15.57 -9.44
CA GLN A 16 22.68 -16.60 -8.71
C GLN A 16 23.37 -16.85 -7.37
N ILE A 17 22.69 -16.49 -6.29
CA ILE A 17 23.13 -16.78 -4.92
C ILE A 17 22.47 -18.09 -4.49
N THR A 18 23.26 -19.06 -4.07
CA THR A 18 22.76 -20.33 -3.51
C THR A 18 22.74 -20.22 -2.00
N LEU A 19 21.55 -20.38 -1.39
CA LEU A 19 21.37 -20.37 0.06
C LEU A 19 21.45 -21.81 0.58
N ARG A 20 22.41 -22.10 1.47
CA ARG A 20 22.78 -23.45 1.89
C ARG A 20 22.30 -23.84 3.29
N GLY A 21 21.61 -22.94 4.00
CA GLY A 21 21.12 -23.24 5.35
C GLY A 21 20.18 -22.18 5.93
N PRO A 22 19.64 -22.44 7.14
CA PRO A 22 18.63 -21.59 7.77
C PRO A 22 19.13 -20.18 8.08
N ALA A 23 20.40 -20.03 8.46
CA ALA A 23 21.01 -18.72 8.67
C ALA A 23 20.99 -17.86 7.40
N GLU A 24 21.40 -18.43 6.27
CA GLU A 24 21.43 -17.73 4.98
C GLU A 24 20.02 -17.41 4.47
N LEU A 25 19.03 -18.30 4.73
CA LEU A 25 17.62 -18.04 4.44
C LEU A 25 17.08 -16.86 5.25
N ALA A 26 17.37 -16.82 6.55
CA ALA A 26 16.93 -15.73 7.43
C ALA A 26 17.57 -14.39 7.03
N ASP A 27 18.86 -14.40 6.71
CA ASP A 27 19.59 -13.23 6.23
C ASP A 27 19.11 -12.74 4.85
N ALA A 28 18.61 -13.63 4.00
CA ALA A 28 18.12 -13.29 2.67
C ALA A 28 16.74 -12.63 2.66
N LEU A 29 15.91 -12.93 3.67
CA LEU A 29 14.52 -12.51 3.72
C LEU A 29 14.32 -11.00 3.48
N PRO A 30 15.08 -10.08 4.11
CA PRO A 30 14.86 -8.64 3.91
C PRO A 30 15.14 -8.18 2.49
N PHE A 31 16.08 -8.83 1.79
CA PHE A 31 16.44 -8.49 0.42
C PHE A 31 15.41 -9.03 -0.58
N VAL A 32 14.79 -10.16 -0.27
CA VAL A 32 13.67 -10.72 -1.05
C VAL A 32 12.43 -9.83 -0.94
N LEU A 33 12.23 -9.19 0.22
CA LEU A 33 11.07 -8.32 0.48
C LEU A 33 11.33 -6.83 0.16
N GLY A 34 12.60 -6.40 0.15
CA GLY A 34 12.99 -4.99 0.08
C GLY A 34 12.89 -4.22 1.42
N PHE A 35 12.54 -4.89 2.50
CA PHE A 35 12.42 -4.33 3.86
C PHE A 35 12.56 -5.43 4.91
N HIS A 36 12.85 -5.08 6.18
CA HIS A 36 12.84 -6.05 7.27
C HIS A 36 11.41 -6.29 7.76
N PRO A 37 10.85 -7.50 7.62
CA PRO A 37 9.52 -7.80 8.11
C PRO A 37 9.48 -7.79 9.64
N THR A 38 8.42 -7.21 10.19
CA THR A 38 8.12 -7.18 11.64
C THR A 38 6.64 -7.50 11.83
N ASP A 39 6.30 -8.20 12.90
CA ASP A 39 4.95 -8.68 13.22
C ASP A 39 4.24 -9.36 12.04
N SER A 40 5.00 -10.12 11.23
CA SER A 40 4.55 -10.65 9.94
C SER A 40 4.91 -12.12 9.77
N VAL A 41 4.01 -12.86 9.13
CA VAL A 41 4.27 -14.18 8.56
C VAL A 41 4.51 -14.05 7.06
N VAL A 42 5.53 -14.74 6.55
CA VAL A 42 5.92 -14.73 5.14
C VAL A 42 6.12 -16.16 4.67
N LEU A 43 5.47 -16.55 3.57
CA LEU A 43 5.73 -17.81 2.88
C LEU A 43 6.38 -17.49 1.54
N VAL A 44 7.46 -18.20 1.23
CA VAL A 44 8.20 -18.09 -0.03
C VAL A 44 8.14 -19.44 -0.73
N ALA A 45 7.61 -19.44 -1.95
CA ALA A 45 7.56 -20.61 -2.81
C ALA A 45 8.93 -20.87 -3.45
N LEU A 46 9.28 -22.15 -3.55
CA LEU A 46 10.49 -22.64 -4.18
C LEU A 46 10.14 -23.44 -5.44
N HIS A 47 10.89 -23.22 -6.52
CA HIS A 47 10.63 -23.85 -7.83
C HIS A 47 11.89 -24.44 -8.45
N GLY A 48 11.72 -25.55 -9.15
CA GLY A 48 12.75 -26.30 -9.86
C GLY A 48 13.72 -27.05 -8.93
N GLU A 49 14.59 -27.85 -9.55
CA GLU A 49 15.55 -28.73 -8.84
C GLU A 49 16.53 -28.00 -7.90
N HIS A 50 16.70 -26.69 -8.09
CA HIS A 50 17.62 -25.85 -7.31
C HIS A 50 16.89 -24.95 -6.30
N GLY A 51 15.57 -25.10 -6.12
CA GLY A 51 14.80 -24.36 -5.13
C GLY A 51 14.84 -22.84 -5.33
N ARG A 52 14.56 -22.37 -6.55
CA ARG A 52 14.56 -20.93 -6.85
C ARG A 52 13.39 -20.24 -6.18
N PHE A 53 13.65 -19.11 -5.52
CA PHE A 53 12.61 -18.29 -4.91
C PHE A 53 11.64 -17.79 -5.99
N GLY A 54 10.35 -18.02 -5.77
CA GLY A 54 9.27 -17.63 -6.67
C GLY A 54 8.23 -16.76 -5.96
N GLY A 55 6.97 -17.17 -6.08
CA GLY A 55 5.84 -16.49 -5.43
C GLY A 55 6.06 -16.29 -3.93
N ARG A 56 5.49 -15.22 -3.39
CA ARG A 56 5.57 -14.87 -1.97
C ARG A 56 4.24 -14.34 -1.50
N VAL A 57 3.82 -14.76 -0.31
CA VAL A 57 2.66 -14.20 0.38
C VAL A 57 3.09 -13.73 1.76
N ARG A 58 2.59 -12.57 2.17
CA ARG A 58 2.84 -11.99 3.49
C ARG A 58 1.51 -11.58 4.11
N LEU A 59 1.40 -11.79 5.41
CA LEU A 59 0.34 -11.21 6.23
C LEU A 59 0.89 -10.77 7.60
N GLY A 60 0.24 -9.82 8.27
CA GLY A 60 0.49 -9.58 9.69
C GLY A 60 0.15 -10.80 10.52
N ILE A 61 0.89 -11.06 11.60
CA ILE A 61 0.58 -12.18 12.50
C ILE A 61 -0.70 -11.84 13.27
N PRO A 62 -1.78 -12.65 13.18
CA PRO A 62 -3.01 -12.39 13.92
C PRO A 62 -2.77 -12.39 15.43
N GLY A 63 -3.34 -11.40 16.13
CA GLY A 63 -3.19 -11.27 17.58
C GLY A 63 -3.92 -12.36 18.37
N SER A 64 -5.00 -12.90 17.81
CA SER A 64 -5.77 -13.99 18.42
C SER A 64 -5.31 -15.36 17.91
N PRO A 65 -4.91 -16.29 18.80
CA PRO A 65 -4.59 -17.67 18.41
C PRO A 65 -5.74 -18.45 17.76
N GLU A 66 -6.98 -17.99 17.93
CA GLU A 66 -8.17 -18.60 17.33
C GLU A 66 -8.23 -18.39 15.81
N GLU A 67 -7.61 -17.32 15.30
CA GLU A 67 -7.57 -16.98 13.87
C GLU A 67 -6.46 -17.73 13.11
N TRP A 68 -5.48 -18.29 13.83
CA TRP A 68 -4.31 -18.96 13.25
C TRP A 68 -4.63 -20.13 12.31
N PRO A 69 -5.63 -21.01 12.57
CA PRO A 69 -5.97 -22.10 11.65
C PRO A 69 -6.43 -21.57 10.28
N ALA A 70 -7.47 -20.73 10.26
CA ALA A 70 -8.01 -20.17 9.03
C ALA A 70 -6.97 -19.32 8.28
N THR A 71 -6.15 -18.58 9.01
CA THR A 71 -5.06 -17.79 8.44
C THR A 71 -4.01 -18.67 7.77
N ALA A 72 -3.62 -19.79 8.41
CA ALA A 72 -2.62 -20.69 7.86
C ALA A 72 -3.10 -21.38 6.58
N GLU A 73 -4.35 -21.83 6.57
CA GLU A 73 -5.01 -22.43 5.40
C GLU A 73 -5.08 -21.43 4.24
N GLY A 74 -5.63 -20.23 4.48
CA GLY A 74 -5.75 -19.21 3.45
C GLY A 74 -4.41 -18.72 2.88
N LEU A 75 -3.36 -18.62 3.71
CA LEU A 75 -2.02 -18.27 3.23
C LEU A 75 -1.40 -19.36 2.33
N ALA A 76 -1.55 -20.63 2.72
CA ALA A 76 -1.06 -21.74 1.94
C ALA A 76 -1.78 -21.81 0.58
N GLU A 77 -3.11 -21.76 0.58
CA GLU A 77 -3.93 -21.75 -0.64
C GLU A 77 -3.57 -20.58 -1.57
N CYS A 78 -3.51 -19.37 -1.02
CA CYS A 78 -3.17 -18.15 -1.77
C CYS A 78 -1.81 -18.26 -2.48
N LEU A 79 -0.79 -18.77 -1.80
CA LEU A 79 0.54 -18.95 -2.39
C LEU A 79 0.53 -19.98 -3.53
N VAL A 80 -0.16 -21.10 -3.34
CA VAL A 80 -0.20 -22.21 -4.29
C VAL A 80 -0.98 -21.83 -5.54
N GLU A 81 -2.16 -21.23 -5.36
CA GLU A 81 -2.96 -20.72 -6.46
C GLU A 81 -2.24 -19.61 -7.21
N GLY A 82 -1.63 -18.67 -6.49
CA GLY A 82 -0.87 -17.57 -7.07
C GLY A 82 0.31 -18.05 -7.91
N SER A 83 1.05 -19.04 -7.41
CA SER A 83 2.19 -19.64 -8.13
C SER A 83 1.73 -20.34 -9.42
N GLY A 84 0.61 -21.07 -9.38
CA GLY A 84 0.06 -21.75 -10.55
C GLY A 84 -0.46 -20.83 -11.66
N ARG A 85 -0.79 -19.56 -11.36
CA ARG A 85 -1.20 -18.57 -12.38
C ARG A 85 -0.01 -18.02 -13.16
N VAL A 86 1.16 -17.95 -12.52
CA VAL A 86 2.38 -17.34 -13.07
C VAL A 86 3.34 -18.41 -13.62
N GLY A 87 3.19 -19.67 -13.21
CA GLY A 87 4.04 -20.78 -13.63
C GLY A 87 3.52 -22.13 -13.13
N SER A 88 4.43 -22.98 -12.63
CA SER A 88 4.08 -24.27 -12.05
C SER A 88 3.68 -24.14 -10.58
N ARG A 89 3.09 -25.21 -10.03
CA ARG A 89 2.96 -25.34 -8.57
C ARG A 89 4.36 -25.33 -7.92
N PRO A 90 4.47 -24.83 -6.68
CA PRO A 90 5.73 -24.81 -5.97
C PRO A 90 6.17 -26.24 -5.58
N ASP A 91 7.46 -26.51 -5.69
CA ASP A 91 8.07 -27.78 -5.28
C ASP A 91 8.31 -27.83 -3.77
N GLY A 92 8.33 -26.67 -3.11
CA GLY A 92 8.43 -26.55 -1.67
C GLY A 92 8.21 -25.12 -1.19
N ILE A 93 8.08 -24.95 0.13
CA ILE A 93 7.84 -23.65 0.78
C ILE A 93 8.85 -23.44 1.91
N VAL A 94 9.28 -22.19 2.09
CA VAL A 94 9.95 -21.70 3.30
C VAL A 94 9.02 -20.75 4.05
N VAL A 95 8.87 -20.94 5.36
CA VAL A 95 8.04 -20.13 6.24
C VAL A 95 8.91 -19.26 7.12
N PHE A 96 8.58 -17.98 7.25
CA PHE A 96 9.21 -17.05 8.17
C PHE A 96 8.16 -16.39 9.07
N LEU A 97 8.41 -16.38 10.37
CA LEU A 97 7.62 -15.73 11.41
C LEU A 97 8.48 -14.66 12.06
N CYS A 98 8.22 -13.40 11.74
CA CYS A 98 9.03 -12.27 12.18
C CYS A 98 8.25 -11.46 13.20
N GLN A 99 8.70 -11.43 14.45
CA GLN A 99 8.06 -10.66 15.51
C GLN A 99 9.07 -10.25 16.56
N ASP A 100 9.12 -8.95 16.86
CA ASP A 100 9.95 -8.43 17.93
C ASP A 100 9.30 -8.74 19.30
N PRO A 101 10.11 -9.00 20.34
CA PRO A 101 9.58 -9.22 21.67
C PRO A 101 8.90 -7.96 22.22
N ALA A 102 7.83 -8.15 23.00
CA ALA A 102 7.27 -7.08 23.82
C ALA A 102 8.30 -6.63 24.89
N PRO A 103 8.15 -5.43 25.49
CA PRO A 103 9.05 -4.99 26.57
C PRO A 103 9.12 -6.02 27.72
N GLY A 104 10.32 -6.55 27.99
CA GLY A 104 10.56 -7.58 29.00
C GLY A 104 10.30 -9.03 28.55
N GLU A 105 9.92 -9.24 27.29
CA GLU A 105 9.87 -10.55 26.64
C GLU A 105 11.22 -10.85 25.96
N THR A 106 11.55 -12.13 25.79
CA THR A 106 12.75 -12.57 25.06
C THR A 106 12.35 -13.17 23.72
N GLY A 107 13.23 -13.14 22.71
CA GLY A 107 12.96 -13.76 21.42
C GLY A 107 12.59 -15.25 21.51
N ARG A 108 13.15 -15.98 22.48
CA ARG A 108 12.76 -17.37 22.78
C ARG A 108 11.28 -17.51 23.19
N ARG A 109 10.75 -16.59 24.00
CA ARG A 109 9.33 -16.62 24.39
C ARG A 109 8.43 -16.36 23.20
N VAL A 110 8.80 -15.44 22.31
CA VAL A 110 8.10 -15.19 21.04
C VAL A 110 8.08 -16.47 20.20
N MET A 111 9.23 -17.12 20.03
CA MET A 111 9.34 -18.38 19.28
C MET A 111 8.42 -19.47 19.84
N GLU A 112 8.41 -19.68 21.17
CA GLU A 112 7.52 -20.67 21.80
C GLU A 112 6.05 -20.31 21.65
N ARG A 113 5.69 -19.03 21.77
CA ARG A 113 4.32 -18.55 21.57
C ARG A 113 3.84 -18.78 20.13
N LEU A 114 4.70 -18.57 19.14
CA LEU A 114 4.37 -18.76 17.72
C LEU A 114 4.49 -20.20 17.23
N ARG A 115 5.04 -21.13 18.04
CA ARG A 115 5.20 -22.55 17.69
C ARG A 115 3.90 -23.21 17.19
N PRO A 116 2.72 -23.02 17.82
CA PRO A 116 1.48 -23.60 17.31
C PRO A 116 1.10 -23.05 15.94
N PHE A 117 1.36 -21.76 15.67
CA PHE A 117 1.08 -21.15 14.37
C PHE A 117 2.02 -21.71 13.29
N ALA A 118 3.32 -21.81 13.59
CA ALA A 118 4.29 -22.44 12.70
C ALA A 118 3.89 -23.87 12.32
N GLN A 119 3.43 -24.65 13.31
CA GLN A 119 2.95 -26.01 13.05
C GLN A 119 1.72 -26.03 12.14
N ARG A 120 0.76 -25.12 12.35
CA ARG A 120 -0.44 -25.00 11.49
C ARG A 120 -0.08 -24.65 10.06
N LEU A 121 0.86 -23.73 9.84
CA LEU A 121 1.34 -23.37 8.50
C LEU A 121 1.95 -24.58 7.79
N ARG A 122 2.76 -25.37 8.51
CA ARG A 122 3.35 -26.60 7.98
C ARG A 122 2.30 -27.65 7.61
N THR A 123 1.31 -27.86 8.47
CA THR A 123 0.24 -28.82 8.20
C THR A 123 -0.66 -28.35 7.06
N ALA A 124 -0.96 -27.04 6.96
CA ALA A 124 -1.76 -26.48 5.89
C ALA A 124 -1.07 -26.62 4.52
N CYS A 125 0.23 -26.32 4.45
CA CYS A 125 1.02 -26.55 3.22
C CYS A 125 1.09 -28.04 2.87
N GLY A 126 1.29 -28.91 3.87
CA GLY A 126 1.32 -30.36 3.69
C GLY A 126 -0.01 -30.94 3.22
N ALA A 127 -1.15 -30.37 3.62
CA ALA A 127 -2.47 -30.76 3.13
C ALA A 127 -2.68 -30.43 1.64
N LEU A 128 -1.86 -29.53 1.07
CA LEU A 128 -1.81 -29.20 -0.35
C LEU A 128 -0.71 -29.98 -1.10
N ASP A 129 -0.14 -31.01 -0.47
CA ASP A 129 0.95 -31.86 -0.95
C ASP A 129 2.26 -31.09 -1.26
N ILE A 130 2.50 -29.98 -0.54
CA ILE A 130 3.71 -29.18 -0.73
C ILE A 130 4.57 -29.21 0.54
N PRO A 131 5.82 -29.69 0.46
CA PRO A 131 6.69 -29.79 1.61
C PRO A 131 7.13 -28.40 2.08
N VAL A 132 7.13 -28.20 3.40
CA VAL A 132 7.81 -27.06 4.03
C VAL A 132 9.23 -27.49 4.37
N TYR A 133 10.21 -26.99 3.63
CA TYR A 133 11.62 -27.35 3.87
C TYR A 133 12.17 -26.71 5.13
N GLU A 134 11.73 -25.48 5.44
CA GLU A 134 12.18 -24.76 6.62
C GLU A 134 11.07 -23.82 7.14
N ALA A 135 10.99 -23.69 8.46
CA ALA A 135 10.11 -22.75 9.14
C ALA A 135 10.91 -22.04 10.24
N LEU A 136 11.15 -20.74 10.05
CA LEU A 136 11.99 -19.94 10.94
C LEU A 136 11.17 -18.94 11.75
N CYS A 137 11.51 -18.76 13.03
CA CYS A 137 11.15 -17.58 13.79
C CYS A 137 12.34 -16.61 13.81
N ILE A 138 12.09 -15.35 13.50
CA ILE A 138 13.06 -14.26 13.59
C ILE A 138 12.56 -13.28 14.65
N SER A 139 13.35 -13.09 15.71
CA SER A 139 12.99 -12.27 16.85
C SER A 139 14.23 -11.79 17.59
N ASP A 140 14.28 -10.52 17.99
CA ASP A 140 15.36 -9.97 18.82
C ASP A 140 16.77 -10.09 18.19
N GLY A 141 16.86 -10.01 16.86
CA GLY A 141 18.11 -10.22 16.12
C GLY A 141 18.59 -11.68 16.10
N LEU A 142 17.77 -12.61 16.57
CA LEU A 142 18.02 -14.05 16.58
C LEU A 142 17.11 -14.75 15.58
N TYR A 143 17.56 -15.89 15.06
CA TYR A 143 16.70 -16.85 14.37
C TYR A 143 16.62 -18.19 15.12
N PHE A 144 15.46 -18.84 14.96
CA PHE A 144 15.16 -20.16 15.49
C PHE A 144 14.51 -21.00 14.39
N SER A 145 14.93 -22.25 14.22
CA SER A 145 14.25 -23.18 13.31
C SER A 145 13.22 -24.02 14.07
N TYR A 146 12.03 -24.18 13.50
CA TYR A 146 11.02 -25.14 13.94
C TYR A 146 11.19 -26.52 13.28
N CYS A 147 12.05 -26.64 12.26
CA CYS A 147 12.30 -27.90 11.53
C CYS A 147 13.55 -28.63 12.03
N CYS A 148 14.60 -27.91 12.44
CA CYS A 148 15.87 -28.48 12.84
C CYS A 148 15.85 -28.90 14.33
N PRO A 149 16.00 -30.20 14.65
CA PRO A 149 16.08 -30.66 16.03
C PRO A 149 17.52 -30.62 16.60
N ASP A 150 18.55 -30.35 15.78
CA ASP A 150 19.95 -30.36 16.23
C ASP A 150 20.27 -29.07 17.01
N VAL A 151 20.42 -29.20 18.33
CA VAL A 151 20.73 -28.10 19.26
C VAL A 151 22.09 -27.43 18.95
N ARG A 152 23.01 -28.11 18.26
CA ARG A 152 24.28 -27.51 17.83
C ARG A 152 24.10 -26.60 16.61
N CYS A 153 23.13 -26.90 15.75
CA CYS A 153 22.78 -26.09 14.58
C CYS A 153 21.79 -24.99 14.94
N CYS A 154 20.84 -25.27 15.84
CA CYS A 154 19.81 -24.36 16.32
C CYS A 154 19.74 -24.42 17.86
N PRO A 155 20.58 -23.63 18.56
CA PRO A 155 20.56 -23.55 20.02
C PRO A 155 19.21 -23.08 20.54
N THR A 156 18.83 -23.52 21.75
CA THR A 156 17.54 -23.16 22.37
C THR A 156 17.40 -21.68 22.68
N ASP A 157 18.53 -20.98 22.82
CA ASP A 157 18.57 -19.54 23.10
C ASP A 157 18.62 -18.70 21.81
N GLY A 158 18.58 -19.36 20.65
CA GLY A 158 18.58 -18.71 19.33
C GLY A 158 19.98 -18.56 18.76
N THR A 159 20.03 -18.37 17.44
CA THR A 159 21.28 -18.09 16.73
C THR A 159 21.28 -16.64 16.26
N PRO A 160 22.35 -15.87 16.50
CA PRO A 160 22.45 -14.50 15.99
C PRO A 160 22.35 -14.46 14.47
N LEU A 161 21.53 -13.53 13.96
CA LEU A 161 21.57 -13.16 12.55
C LEU A 161 22.89 -12.46 12.22
N ALA A 162 23.35 -12.55 10.97
CA ALA A 162 24.54 -11.82 10.59
C ALA A 162 24.31 -10.31 10.77
N LEU A 163 25.37 -9.61 11.17
CA LEU A 163 25.32 -8.15 11.30
C LEU A 163 24.87 -7.53 9.97
N THR A 164 23.89 -6.64 10.04
CA THR A 164 23.32 -5.99 8.85
C THR A 164 24.41 -5.36 8.00
N GLY A 165 24.56 -5.83 6.76
CA GLY A 165 25.55 -5.31 5.80
C GLY A 165 26.83 -6.13 5.64
N THR A 166 27.07 -7.18 6.44
CA THR A 166 28.30 -7.99 6.34
C THR A 166 28.12 -9.34 5.65
N SER A 167 26.88 -9.73 5.34
CA SER A 167 26.62 -11.00 4.64
C SER A 167 26.89 -10.91 3.14
N VAL A 168 27.24 -12.05 2.53
CA VAL A 168 27.38 -12.17 1.06
C VAL A 168 26.10 -11.72 0.35
N MET A 169 24.95 -12.00 0.96
CA MET A 169 23.66 -11.53 0.46
C MET A 169 23.55 -10.00 0.51
N ALA A 170 23.93 -9.37 1.62
CA ALA A 170 23.91 -7.90 1.73
C ALA A 170 24.85 -7.22 0.74
N ALA A 171 26.06 -7.76 0.55
CA ALA A 171 27.02 -7.28 -0.43
C ALA A 171 26.48 -7.43 -1.87
N THR A 172 25.90 -8.59 -2.20
CA THR A 172 25.36 -8.85 -3.53
C THR A 172 24.11 -8.02 -3.81
N ALA A 173 23.21 -7.89 -2.83
CA ALA A 173 22.03 -7.04 -2.92
C ALA A 173 22.39 -5.58 -3.14
N THR A 174 23.39 -5.07 -2.41
CA THR A 174 23.93 -3.71 -2.61
C THR A 174 24.51 -3.55 -4.01
N TYR A 175 25.29 -4.52 -4.50
CA TYR A 175 25.82 -4.53 -5.86
C TYR A 175 24.71 -4.55 -6.92
N ALA A 176 23.62 -5.29 -6.66
CA ALA A 176 22.43 -5.36 -7.51
C ALA A 176 21.49 -4.14 -7.36
N GLY A 177 21.83 -3.16 -6.51
CA GLY A 177 21.02 -1.95 -6.28
C GLY A 177 19.79 -2.16 -5.38
N ILE A 178 19.65 -3.32 -4.73
CA ILE A 178 18.56 -3.62 -3.80
C ILE A 178 18.81 -2.86 -2.48
N GLN A 179 17.91 -1.96 -2.12
CA GLN A 179 17.97 -1.16 -0.89
C GLN A 179 16.93 -1.65 0.12
N VAL A 180 17.34 -2.12 1.29
CA VAL A 180 16.44 -2.57 2.34
C VAL A 180 15.98 -1.39 3.20
N ARG A 181 14.67 -1.09 3.18
CA ARG A 181 14.09 0.08 3.85
C ARG A 181 13.68 -0.21 5.29
N GLY A 182 14.64 -0.18 6.22
CA GLY A 182 14.38 -0.25 7.67
C GLY A 182 13.50 -1.45 8.08
N SER A 183 12.78 -1.33 9.20
CA SER A 183 11.75 -2.31 9.57
C SER A 183 10.36 -1.89 9.12
N LEU A 184 9.47 -2.86 8.93
CA LEU A 184 8.08 -2.59 8.59
C LEU A 184 7.37 -1.75 9.66
N LYS A 185 7.66 -2.03 10.92
CA LYS A 185 7.14 -1.27 12.06
C LYS A 185 7.55 0.20 11.95
N ASP A 186 8.80 0.47 11.57
CA ASP A 186 9.26 1.85 11.37
C ASP A 186 8.52 2.48 10.20
N MET A 187 8.41 1.81 9.05
CA MET A 187 7.68 2.35 7.89
C MET A 187 6.21 2.68 8.24
N GLN A 188 5.54 1.83 9.01
CA GLN A 188 4.17 2.08 9.48
C GLN A 188 4.09 3.22 10.51
N ALA A 189 5.04 3.30 11.44
CA ALA A 189 5.08 4.34 12.46
C ALA A 189 5.19 5.76 11.86
N ARG A 190 5.77 5.88 10.66
CA ARG A 190 5.84 7.15 9.92
C ARG A 190 4.51 7.59 9.31
N LEU A 191 3.51 6.70 9.25
CA LEU A 191 2.25 6.94 8.56
C LEU A 191 1.06 6.97 9.52
N LYS A 192 1.15 6.26 10.65
CA LYS A 192 0.09 6.17 11.65
C LYS A 192 0.11 7.39 12.60
N PRO A 193 -1.06 7.88 13.05
CA PRO A 193 -1.14 8.82 14.15
C PRO A 193 -0.48 8.25 15.41
N HIS A 194 0.23 9.10 16.16
CA HIS A 194 0.95 8.67 17.36
C HIS A 194 0.05 8.47 18.59
N GLY A 195 -1.24 8.83 18.51
CA GLY A 195 -2.21 8.63 19.60
C GLY A 195 -1.82 9.38 20.88
N SER A 196 -1.35 10.62 20.75
CA SER A 196 -0.90 11.46 21.86
C SER A 196 -2.07 12.28 22.44
N PRO A 197 -2.03 12.66 23.73
CA PRO A 197 -2.91 13.69 24.28
C PRO A 197 -2.87 15.04 23.52
N ASP A 198 -1.87 15.28 22.67
CA ASP A 198 -1.78 16.45 21.77
C ASP A 198 -2.71 16.39 20.55
N ASP A 199 -3.55 15.35 20.42
CA ASP A 199 -4.47 15.22 19.29
C ASP A 199 -5.71 16.13 19.39
N GLU A 200 -5.97 16.75 20.54
CA GLU A 200 -7.20 17.53 20.77
C GLU A 200 -7.31 18.79 19.89
N PRO A 201 -6.27 19.64 19.73
CA PRO A 201 -6.30 20.76 18.80
C PRO A 201 -6.56 20.31 17.35
N GLN A 202 -5.96 19.18 16.94
CA GLN A 202 -6.19 18.61 15.61
C GLN A 202 -7.65 18.17 15.43
N ARG A 203 -8.22 17.50 16.45
CA ARG A 203 -9.61 17.06 16.46
C ARG A 203 -10.57 18.24 16.39
N GLN A 204 -10.29 19.32 17.11
CA GLN A 204 -11.10 20.54 17.07
C GLN A 204 -11.06 21.22 15.70
N ALA A 205 -9.88 21.30 15.08
CA ALA A 205 -9.73 21.82 13.72
C ALA A 205 -10.49 20.98 12.70
N LEU A 206 -10.39 19.64 12.77
CA LEU A 206 -11.15 18.72 11.91
C LEU A 206 -12.66 18.89 12.06
N ASN A 207 -13.18 18.98 13.27
CA ASN A 207 -14.60 19.22 13.51
C ASN A 207 -15.06 20.56 12.92
N SER A 208 -14.27 21.62 13.11
CA SER A 208 -14.60 22.96 12.64
C SER A 208 -14.57 23.05 11.12
N ALA A 209 -13.55 22.46 10.49
CA ALA A 209 -13.44 22.39 9.04
C ALA A 209 -14.53 21.49 8.43
N ALA A 210 -14.89 20.37 9.08
CA ALA A 210 -15.93 19.47 8.61
C ALA A 210 -17.30 20.16 8.55
N ALA A 211 -17.61 21.01 9.54
CA ALA A 211 -18.84 21.80 9.57
C ALA A 211 -18.97 22.78 8.38
N VAL A 212 -17.86 23.19 7.77
CA VAL A 212 -17.83 24.15 6.65
C VAL A 212 -17.69 23.44 5.30
N ILE A 213 -16.79 22.47 5.21
CA ILE A 213 -16.37 21.85 3.95
C ILE A 213 -17.36 20.76 3.51
N VAL A 214 -17.80 19.89 4.42
CA VAL A 214 -18.66 18.74 4.08
C VAL A 214 -19.98 19.18 3.43
N PRO A 215 -20.72 20.18 3.95
CA PRO A 215 -21.94 20.65 3.30
C PRO A 215 -21.70 21.16 1.87
N ARG A 216 -20.59 21.87 1.62
CA ARG A 216 -20.24 22.41 0.29
C ARG A 216 -19.86 21.32 -0.70
N ILE A 217 -19.23 20.23 -0.24
CA ILE A 217 -18.94 19.06 -1.09
C ILE A 217 -20.24 18.33 -1.48
N LEU A 218 -21.17 18.23 -0.53
CA LEU A 218 -22.45 17.53 -0.72
C LEU A 218 -23.52 18.39 -1.43
N ASP A 219 -23.27 19.68 -1.64
CA ASP A 219 -24.23 20.60 -2.28
C ASP A 219 -24.51 20.20 -3.74
N ALA A 220 -25.62 19.49 -3.90
CA ALA A 220 -26.05 18.85 -5.14
C ALA A 220 -26.66 19.77 -6.24
N PRO A 221 -27.17 20.99 -6.02
CA PRO A 221 -27.87 21.69 -7.10
C PRO A 221 -26.98 22.39 -8.13
N THR A 222 -25.81 22.92 -7.74
CA THR A 222 -24.96 23.75 -8.63
C THR A 222 -23.54 23.22 -8.84
N GLY A 223 -23.04 22.33 -7.97
CA GLY A 223 -21.64 21.87 -8.00
C GLY A 223 -20.60 22.97 -7.75
N GLN A 224 -21.06 24.21 -7.50
CA GLN A 224 -20.21 25.39 -7.33
C GLN A 224 -19.44 25.31 -6.00
N GLY A 225 -20.11 24.93 -4.91
CA GLY A 225 -19.45 24.71 -3.61
C GLY A 225 -18.36 23.64 -3.67
N ARG A 226 -18.59 22.55 -4.41
CA ARG A 226 -17.59 21.50 -4.64
C ARG A 226 -16.39 22.00 -5.44
N THR A 227 -16.64 22.83 -6.45
CA THR A 227 -15.57 23.46 -7.26
C THR A 227 -14.75 24.44 -6.43
N GLU A 228 -15.40 25.27 -5.61
CA GLU A 228 -14.74 26.21 -4.70
C GLU A 228 -13.88 25.48 -3.66
N VAL A 229 -14.39 24.41 -3.04
CA VAL A 229 -13.61 23.57 -2.13
C VAL A 229 -12.41 22.97 -2.84
N ARG A 230 -12.58 22.46 -4.06
CA ARG A 230 -11.49 21.89 -4.85
C ARG A 230 -10.39 22.90 -5.13
N GLU A 231 -10.73 24.06 -5.68
CA GLU A 231 -9.74 25.10 -6.00
C GLU A 231 -9.02 25.58 -4.74
N ALA A 232 -9.76 25.85 -3.65
CA ALA A 232 -9.16 26.24 -2.37
C ALA A 232 -8.23 25.15 -1.80
N THR A 233 -8.62 23.88 -1.92
CA THR A 233 -7.80 22.75 -1.43
C THR A 233 -6.53 22.59 -2.25
N LEU A 234 -6.60 22.74 -3.58
CA LEU A 234 -5.43 22.61 -4.45
C LEU A 234 -4.49 23.82 -4.34
N GLU A 235 -5.02 25.01 -4.13
CA GLU A 235 -4.22 26.21 -3.83
C GLU A 235 -3.47 26.03 -2.51
N LEU A 236 -4.16 25.60 -1.45
CA LEU A 236 -3.54 25.30 -0.16
C LEU A 236 -2.50 24.18 -0.28
N ALA A 237 -2.82 23.08 -0.99
CA ALA A 237 -1.86 22.00 -1.25
C ALA A 237 -0.61 22.52 -1.95
N GLY A 238 -0.76 23.34 -2.99
CA GLY A 238 0.35 23.92 -3.75
C GLY A 238 1.21 24.89 -2.92
N GLU A 239 0.62 25.62 -1.97
CA GLU A 239 1.38 26.41 -1.01
C GLU A 239 2.17 25.53 -0.04
N LEU A 240 1.54 24.51 0.55
CA LEU A 240 2.22 23.61 1.46
C LEU A 240 3.32 22.82 0.76
N LEU A 241 3.10 22.32 -0.45
CA LEU A 241 4.14 21.66 -1.25
C LEU A 241 5.39 22.53 -1.42
N ARG A 242 5.24 23.85 -1.61
CA ARG A 242 6.37 24.79 -1.66
C ARG A 242 7.08 24.93 -0.30
N ARG A 243 6.37 24.86 0.82
CA ARG A 243 6.98 24.83 2.17
C ARG A 243 7.75 23.52 2.43
N PHE A 244 7.28 22.42 1.86
CA PHE A 244 7.92 21.10 1.95
C PHE A 244 9.03 20.89 0.91
N ALA A 245 9.12 21.72 -0.12
CA ALA A 245 10.21 21.68 -1.08
C ALA A 245 11.53 22.07 -0.42
N PRO A 246 12.65 21.40 -0.74
CA PRO A 246 13.95 21.86 -0.26
C PRO A 246 14.22 23.29 -0.77
N PRO A 247 14.88 24.16 0.02
CA PRO A 247 15.25 25.48 -0.46
C PRO A 247 16.10 25.32 -1.73
N ALA A 248 15.73 26.06 -2.78
CA ALA A 248 16.42 26.02 -4.07
C ALA A 248 17.91 26.37 -3.87
N GLY A 249 18.77 25.34 -3.85
CA GLY A 249 20.21 25.49 -3.58
C GLY A 249 20.85 24.36 -2.76
N GLY A 250 20.08 23.48 -2.13
CA GLY A 250 20.62 22.31 -1.43
C GLY A 250 20.98 21.17 -2.38
N ALA A 251 22.15 21.23 -3.03
CA ALA A 251 22.74 20.05 -3.63
C ALA A 251 22.83 18.94 -2.57
N ALA A 252 22.34 17.75 -2.89
CA ALA A 252 22.57 16.56 -2.08
C ALA A 252 24.09 16.39 -1.89
N VAL A 253 24.59 16.62 -0.68
CA VAL A 253 25.97 16.28 -0.32
C VAL A 253 26.01 14.75 -0.21
N PRO A 254 26.73 14.03 -1.09
CA PRO A 254 26.99 12.63 -0.89
C PRO A 254 28.15 12.53 0.09
N GLY A 255 27.89 12.00 1.29
CA GLY A 255 28.92 11.58 2.24
C GLY A 255 29.24 12.58 3.34
N ALA A 256 28.53 12.44 4.47
CA ALA A 256 29.07 12.81 5.78
C ALA A 256 29.33 11.52 6.57
N ALA A 257 30.33 10.76 6.11
CA ALA A 257 31.02 9.78 6.92
C ALA A 257 32.29 10.46 7.44
N GLY A 258 32.35 10.74 8.75
CA GLY A 258 33.59 11.15 9.41
C GLY A 258 33.43 12.20 10.50
N ALA A 259 33.10 11.75 11.71
CA ALA A 259 33.66 12.25 12.97
C ALA A 259 33.18 11.35 14.12
N ALA A 260 33.91 10.26 14.34
CA ALA A 260 33.73 9.42 15.52
C ALA A 260 34.36 10.12 16.73
N GLY A 261 33.52 10.56 17.66
CA GLY A 261 33.91 10.82 19.04
C GLY A 261 33.52 9.59 19.87
N GLU A 262 34.51 8.98 20.51
CA GLU A 262 34.39 7.74 21.28
C GLU A 262 33.45 7.89 22.48
N ALA A 263 32.34 7.15 22.47
CA ALA A 263 31.59 6.77 23.66
C ALA A 263 30.91 5.40 23.45
N ARG A 264 31.06 4.55 24.46
CA ARG A 264 30.77 3.11 24.55
C ARG A 264 29.39 2.64 24.03
N GLU A 265 29.50 1.57 23.22
CA GLU A 265 28.68 0.37 22.99
C GLU A 265 27.20 0.27 23.42
N ALA A 266 26.44 -0.39 22.52
CA ALA A 266 25.05 -0.84 22.57
C ALA A 266 23.95 0.17 22.20
N ASP A 267 24.09 0.85 21.06
CA ASP A 267 22.91 1.26 20.29
C ASP A 267 23.15 1.04 18.78
N SER A 268 22.31 0.18 18.20
CA SER A 268 22.39 -0.31 16.83
C SER A 268 22.39 0.86 15.81
N SER A 269 23.07 0.72 14.68
CA SER A 269 23.01 1.68 13.56
C SER A 269 21.57 1.93 13.09
N ALA A 270 20.69 0.93 13.23
CA ALA A 270 19.26 1.05 13.01
C ALA A 270 18.58 2.01 14.01
N GLY A 271 19.01 2.04 15.28
CA GLY A 271 18.53 3.00 16.29
C GLY A 271 18.84 4.45 15.91
N ARG A 272 20.07 4.74 15.48
CA ARG A 272 20.47 6.08 14.99
C ARG A 272 19.72 6.50 13.72
N PHE A 273 19.54 5.59 12.76
CA PHE A 273 18.75 5.86 11.55
C PHE A 273 17.28 6.14 11.89
N ARG A 274 16.67 5.36 12.80
CA ARG A 274 15.30 5.58 13.29
C ARG A 274 15.10 6.94 13.95
N LEU A 275 16.01 7.31 14.86
CA LEU A 275 15.98 8.62 15.52
C LEU A 275 16.05 9.77 14.51
N GLY A 276 16.89 9.63 13.47
CA GLY A 276 16.97 10.60 12.38
C GLY A 276 15.68 10.70 11.56
N THR A 277 15.04 9.58 11.24
CA THR A 277 13.77 9.58 10.49
C THR A 277 12.59 10.12 11.31
N ALA A 278 12.50 9.78 12.60
CA ALA A 278 11.44 10.26 13.47
C ALA A 278 11.56 11.79 13.69
N ALA A 279 12.78 12.30 13.89
CA ALA A 279 13.01 13.73 14.01
C ALA A 279 12.65 14.50 12.73
N ALA A 280 12.95 13.93 11.55
CA ALA A 280 12.55 14.51 10.27
C ALA A 280 11.02 14.53 10.11
N ASP A 281 10.34 13.45 10.50
CA ASP A 281 8.87 13.40 10.44
C ASP A 281 8.23 14.37 11.45
N THR A 282 8.81 14.56 12.65
CA THR A 282 8.36 15.60 13.60
C THR A 282 8.59 17.02 13.06
N ALA A 283 9.72 17.27 12.39
CA ALA A 283 9.96 18.56 11.74
C ALA A 283 8.95 18.82 10.61
N ASP A 284 8.63 17.80 9.82
CA ASP A 284 7.59 17.84 8.79
C ASP A 284 6.21 18.15 9.40
N ASP A 285 5.86 17.52 10.53
CA ASP A 285 4.61 17.77 11.23
C ASP A 285 4.50 19.20 11.78
N GLY A 286 5.63 19.83 12.12
CA GLY A 286 5.71 21.22 12.56
C GLY A 286 5.49 22.24 11.44
N LEU A 287 5.56 21.84 10.16
CA LEU A 287 5.30 22.73 9.01
C LEU A 287 3.80 22.93 8.74
N LEU A 288 2.94 22.14 9.39
CA LEU A 288 1.49 22.14 9.21
C LEU A 288 0.78 22.67 10.45
N THR A 289 -0.05 23.70 10.26
CA THR A 289 -1.03 24.07 11.28
C THR A 289 -2.18 23.07 11.32
N HIS A 290 -2.89 23.02 12.46
CA HIS A 290 -4.05 22.12 12.63
C HIS A 290 -5.17 22.43 11.62
N ASP A 291 -5.42 23.71 11.36
CA ASP A 291 -6.48 24.17 10.44
C ASP A 291 -6.14 23.84 8.98
N GLU A 292 -4.89 24.05 8.55
CA GLU A 292 -4.45 23.69 7.19
C GLU A 292 -4.53 22.17 6.97
N ALA A 293 -4.08 21.38 7.95
CA ALA A 293 -4.17 19.93 7.89
C ALA A 293 -5.63 19.46 7.82
N ALA A 294 -6.51 20.02 8.64
CA ALA A 294 -7.94 19.70 8.64
C ALA A 294 -8.63 20.05 7.31
N ALA A 295 -8.36 21.23 6.77
CA ALA A 295 -8.91 21.67 5.49
C ALA A 295 -8.49 20.75 4.34
N LEU A 296 -7.21 20.37 4.29
CA LEU A 296 -6.69 19.44 3.28
C LEU A 296 -7.25 18.02 3.41
N ILE A 297 -7.26 17.46 4.62
CA ILE A 297 -7.78 16.10 4.86
C ILE A 297 -9.23 15.99 4.39
N LEU A 298 -10.06 17.00 4.65
CA LEU A 298 -11.45 17.03 4.24
C LEU A 298 -11.64 17.37 2.77
N GLY A 299 -10.86 18.29 2.22
CA GLY A 299 -10.89 18.64 0.79
C GLY A 299 -10.49 17.46 -0.11
N LEU A 300 -9.53 16.64 0.32
CA LEU A 300 -9.10 15.42 -0.38
C LEU A 300 -10.18 14.31 -0.44
N GLN A 301 -11.29 14.45 0.29
CA GLN A 301 -12.42 13.53 0.15
C GLN A 301 -13.17 13.74 -1.18
N ASP A 302 -12.99 14.89 -1.84
CA ASP A 302 -13.42 15.07 -3.21
C ASP A 302 -12.50 14.30 -4.18
N ARG A 303 -13.10 13.36 -4.91
CA ARG A 303 -12.39 12.49 -5.87
C ARG A 303 -11.57 13.26 -6.90
N GLU A 304 -12.11 14.35 -7.45
CA GLU A 304 -11.42 15.11 -8.49
C GLU A 304 -10.26 15.94 -7.93
N THR A 305 -10.43 16.48 -6.72
CA THR A 305 -9.36 17.14 -5.95
C THR A 305 -8.21 16.18 -5.68
N ARG A 306 -8.50 14.95 -5.22
CA ARG A 306 -7.51 13.90 -5.04
C ARG A 306 -6.83 13.51 -6.36
N ASP A 307 -7.59 13.32 -7.42
CA ASP A 307 -7.05 12.91 -8.73
C ASP A 307 -6.09 13.99 -9.28
N ARG A 308 -6.39 15.28 -9.07
CA ARG A 308 -5.46 16.40 -9.36
C ARG A 308 -4.26 16.41 -8.43
N ALA A 309 -4.44 16.13 -7.13
CA ALA A 309 -3.33 16.03 -6.19
C ALA A 309 -2.37 14.87 -6.50
N ALA A 310 -2.85 13.81 -7.16
CA ALA A 310 -2.03 12.69 -7.61
C ALA A 310 -1.05 13.05 -8.75
N GLU A 311 -1.22 14.22 -9.38
CA GLU A 311 -0.30 14.72 -10.42
C GLU A 311 1.05 15.20 -9.87
N TRP A 312 1.17 15.41 -8.55
CA TRP A 312 2.43 15.78 -7.90
C TRP A 312 3.22 14.52 -7.49
N MET A 313 3.72 13.76 -8.47
CA MET A 313 4.40 12.49 -8.22
C MET A 313 5.84 12.39 -8.73
N GLU A 314 6.36 13.42 -9.43
CA GLU A 314 7.65 13.37 -10.12
C GLU A 314 8.66 14.40 -9.60
N GLY A 315 9.94 14.06 -9.71
CA GLY A 315 11.04 14.98 -9.40
C GLY A 315 11.06 15.48 -7.96
N ALA A 316 11.49 16.73 -7.77
CA ALA A 316 11.53 17.38 -6.47
C ALA A 316 10.11 17.59 -5.88
N GLU A 317 9.10 17.76 -6.73
CA GLU A 317 7.70 17.87 -6.32
C GLU A 317 7.19 16.57 -5.71
N GLY A 318 7.51 15.41 -6.30
CA GLY A 318 7.12 14.10 -5.77
C GLY A 318 7.71 13.81 -4.38
N ALA A 319 8.95 14.23 -4.13
CA ALA A 319 9.58 14.07 -2.81
C ALA A 319 8.92 14.97 -1.75
N ALA A 320 8.59 16.22 -2.10
CA ALA A 320 7.87 17.13 -1.22
C ALA A 320 6.43 16.64 -0.96
N ALA A 321 5.76 16.15 -1.99
CA ALA A 321 4.41 15.59 -1.91
C ALA A 321 4.37 14.38 -0.99
N LEU A 322 5.31 13.44 -1.12
CA LEU A 322 5.41 12.31 -0.21
C LEU A 322 5.53 12.75 1.25
N ARG A 323 6.35 13.77 1.56
CA ARG A 323 6.49 14.30 2.93
C ARG A 323 5.17 14.89 3.44
N LEU A 324 4.51 15.71 2.62
CA LEU A 324 3.21 16.31 2.94
C LEU A 324 2.14 15.24 3.21
N TRP A 325 2.01 14.25 2.33
CA TRP A 325 1.02 13.18 2.47
C TRP A 325 1.24 12.32 3.71
N ARG A 326 2.49 12.03 4.07
CA ARG A 326 2.80 11.34 5.34
C ARG A 326 2.40 12.17 6.56
N ALA A 327 2.70 13.47 6.55
CA ALA A 327 2.33 14.36 7.65
C ALA A 327 0.80 14.45 7.80
N LEU A 328 0.06 14.59 6.69
CA LEU A 328 -1.42 14.57 6.73
C LEU A 328 -1.98 13.23 7.24
N ALA A 329 -1.40 12.09 6.83
CA ALA A 329 -1.83 10.78 7.32
C ALA A 329 -1.66 10.65 8.85
N ARG A 330 -0.56 11.14 9.41
CA ARG A 330 -0.35 11.18 10.88
C ARG A 330 -1.32 12.10 11.61
N ARG A 331 -1.88 13.11 10.94
CA ARG A 331 -2.88 14.05 11.49
C ARG A 331 -4.34 13.56 11.40
N CYS A 332 -4.58 12.39 10.82
CA CYS A 332 -5.90 11.75 10.77
C CYS A 332 -6.23 11.06 12.12
N VAL A 333 -6.48 11.87 13.14
CA VAL A 333 -6.76 11.43 14.51
C VAL A 333 -8.19 10.88 14.64
N THR A 334 -8.44 10.07 15.67
CA THR A 334 -9.80 9.60 16.02
C THR A 334 -10.77 10.80 16.14
N PRO A 335 -12.05 10.72 15.75
CA PRO A 335 -12.71 9.63 15.01
C PRO A 335 -12.51 9.70 13.48
N PHE A 336 -11.68 10.62 12.96
CA PHE A 336 -11.49 10.85 11.52
C PHE A 336 -10.49 9.87 10.86
N GLN A 337 -10.24 8.70 11.45
CA GLN A 337 -9.23 7.76 10.95
C GLN A 337 -9.53 7.26 9.52
N GLU A 338 -10.80 7.09 9.17
CA GLU A 338 -11.25 6.70 7.82
C GLU A 338 -10.81 7.71 6.74
N HIS A 339 -10.66 8.99 7.11
CA HIS A 339 -10.24 10.05 6.18
C HIS A 339 -8.75 9.92 5.80
N ALA A 340 -7.98 9.08 6.51
CA ALA A 340 -6.59 8.79 6.21
C ALA A 340 -6.41 8.02 4.88
N ALA A 341 -7.45 7.35 4.37
CA ALA A 341 -7.36 6.56 3.15
C ALA A 341 -6.86 7.39 1.94
N ALA A 342 -7.33 8.63 1.80
CA ALA A 342 -6.91 9.53 0.73
C ALA A 342 -5.42 9.94 0.82
N PRO A 343 -4.91 10.54 1.92
CA PRO A 343 -3.50 10.89 2.04
C PRO A 343 -2.58 9.65 2.05
N LEU A 344 -2.99 8.52 2.62
CA LEU A 344 -2.22 7.27 2.57
C LEU A 344 -2.10 6.72 1.14
N ALA A 345 -3.18 6.78 0.35
CA ALA A 345 -3.14 6.37 -1.05
C ALA A 345 -2.25 7.28 -1.90
N LEU A 346 -2.30 8.61 -1.68
CA LEU A 346 -1.41 9.57 -2.34
C LEU A 346 0.06 9.40 -1.93
N ALA A 347 0.33 9.13 -0.65
CA ALA A 347 1.68 8.79 -0.18
C ALA A 347 2.18 7.50 -0.85
N GLY A 348 1.33 6.48 -0.96
CA GLY A 348 1.65 5.24 -1.65
C GLY A 348 1.96 5.45 -3.13
N TRP A 349 1.14 6.26 -3.81
CA TRP A 349 1.34 6.62 -5.21
C TRP A 349 2.66 7.38 -5.45
N ALA A 350 2.97 8.38 -4.62
CA ALA A 350 4.21 9.16 -4.72
C ALA A 350 5.44 8.30 -4.41
N ALA A 351 5.36 7.43 -3.40
CA ALA A 351 6.44 6.49 -3.08
C ALA A 351 6.70 5.52 -4.24
N TRP A 352 5.64 4.97 -4.84
CA TRP A 352 5.78 4.05 -5.98
C TRP A 352 6.37 4.75 -7.21
N SER A 353 5.88 5.95 -7.50
CA SER A 353 6.35 6.76 -8.63
C SER A 353 7.82 7.19 -8.51
N THR A 354 8.33 7.33 -7.28
CA THR A 354 9.74 7.67 -6.99
C THR A 354 10.62 6.43 -6.81
N GLY A 355 10.07 5.22 -6.97
CA GLY A 355 10.81 3.96 -6.91
C GLY A 355 10.94 3.32 -5.53
N ASP A 356 10.26 3.85 -4.50
CA ASP A 356 10.18 3.23 -3.17
C ASP A 356 8.96 2.29 -3.09
N GLU A 357 9.04 1.15 -3.79
CA GLU A 357 7.98 0.15 -3.79
C GLU A 357 7.64 -0.39 -2.38
N PRO A 358 8.60 -0.68 -1.48
CA PRO A 358 8.28 -1.12 -0.13
C PRO A 358 7.42 -0.10 0.63
N ALA A 359 7.81 1.18 0.62
CA ALA A 359 7.02 2.22 1.28
C ALA A 359 5.63 2.38 0.63
N ALA A 360 5.54 2.24 -0.70
CA ALA A 360 4.28 2.28 -1.41
C ALA A 360 3.31 1.20 -0.96
N ARG A 361 3.77 -0.05 -0.90
CA ARG A 361 2.94 -1.19 -0.44
C ARG A 361 2.48 -1.01 1.00
N VAL A 362 3.35 -0.51 1.88
CA VAL A 362 2.98 -0.23 3.28
C VAL A 362 1.91 0.86 3.36
N ALA A 363 2.10 1.98 2.66
CA ALA A 363 1.13 3.08 2.67
C ALA A 363 -0.22 2.68 2.08
N LEU A 364 -0.23 1.94 0.97
CA LEU A 364 -1.45 1.43 0.34
C LEU A 364 -2.16 0.38 1.21
N GLY A 365 -1.40 -0.50 1.89
CA GLY A 365 -1.96 -1.43 2.86
C GLY A 365 -2.66 -0.70 4.02
N LEU A 366 -2.02 0.33 4.57
CA LEU A 366 -2.64 1.15 5.63
C LEU A 366 -3.86 1.94 5.14
N ALA A 367 -3.88 2.36 3.87
CA ALA A 367 -5.06 2.99 3.29
C ALA A 367 -6.26 2.03 3.25
N LEU A 368 -6.02 0.75 2.92
CA LEU A 368 -7.04 -0.29 2.90
C LEU A 368 -7.46 -0.74 4.30
N ASP A 369 -6.56 -0.66 5.28
CA ASP A 369 -6.91 -0.86 6.70
C ASP A 369 -7.86 0.25 7.20
N ALA A 370 -7.71 1.49 6.69
CA ALA A 370 -8.56 2.63 7.04
C ALA A 370 -9.91 2.61 6.30
N ASP A 371 -9.92 2.28 5.01
CA ASP A 371 -11.12 2.07 4.19
C ASP A 371 -10.90 0.91 3.20
N PRO A 372 -11.46 -0.28 3.45
CA PRO A 372 -11.31 -1.45 2.59
C PRO A 372 -11.87 -1.26 1.18
N ASP A 373 -12.85 -0.37 0.99
CA ASP A 373 -13.53 -0.13 -0.27
C ASP A 373 -12.93 1.04 -1.06
N TYR A 374 -11.84 1.64 -0.58
CA TYR A 374 -11.17 2.76 -1.24
C TYR A 374 -10.54 2.34 -2.58
N LEU A 375 -11.32 2.50 -3.66
CA LEU A 375 -10.99 1.98 -4.99
C LEU A 375 -9.60 2.36 -5.49
N PHE A 376 -9.17 3.60 -5.24
CA PHE A 376 -7.85 4.08 -5.68
C PHE A 376 -6.71 3.33 -4.99
N ALA A 377 -6.83 3.09 -3.68
CA ALA A 377 -5.85 2.27 -2.94
C ALA A 377 -5.87 0.82 -3.40
N ARG A 378 -7.06 0.23 -3.66
CA ARG A 378 -7.18 -1.15 -4.14
C ARG A 378 -6.48 -1.36 -5.48
N LEU A 379 -6.73 -0.47 -6.45
CA LEU A 379 -6.15 -0.56 -7.79
C LEU A 379 -4.63 -0.37 -7.75
N LEU A 380 -4.14 0.62 -7.01
CA LEU A 380 -2.70 0.84 -6.86
C LEU A 380 -2.02 -0.31 -6.10
N HIS A 381 -2.64 -0.82 -5.04
CA HIS A 381 -2.10 -1.93 -4.26
C HIS A 381 -2.00 -3.21 -5.11
N GLN A 382 -3.03 -3.49 -5.92
CA GLN A 382 -3.01 -4.59 -6.88
C GLN A 382 -1.91 -4.39 -7.93
N ALA A 383 -1.84 -3.22 -8.56
CA ALA A 383 -0.83 -2.90 -9.58
C ALA A 383 0.61 -3.03 -9.05
N CYS A 384 0.87 -2.53 -7.83
CA CYS A 384 2.15 -2.67 -7.12
C CYS A 384 2.53 -4.13 -6.83
N ASN A 385 1.53 -5.00 -6.61
CA ASN A 385 1.75 -6.41 -6.29
C ASN A 385 1.90 -7.28 -7.55
N GLU A 386 1.27 -6.89 -8.65
CA GLU A 386 1.41 -7.52 -9.97
C GLU A 386 2.69 -7.09 -10.72
N GLY A 387 3.42 -6.10 -10.20
CA GLY A 387 4.67 -5.64 -10.79
C GLY A 387 4.49 -4.81 -12.06
N LEU A 388 3.36 -4.11 -12.18
CA LEU A 388 3.13 -3.18 -13.28
C LEU A 388 4.14 -2.02 -13.24
N ASP A 389 4.47 -1.44 -14.40
CA ASP A 389 5.34 -0.25 -14.45
C ASP A 389 4.55 1.02 -14.14
N PRO A 390 4.92 1.80 -13.10
CA PRO A 390 4.26 3.07 -12.78
C PRO A 390 4.31 4.10 -13.92
N GLU A 391 5.20 3.97 -14.90
CA GLU A 391 5.29 4.89 -16.05
C GLU A 391 4.01 4.95 -16.89
N SER A 392 3.29 3.83 -17.00
CA SER A 392 2.02 3.79 -17.77
C SER A 392 0.95 4.71 -17.15
N LEU A 393 0.87 4.73 -15.82
CA LEU A 393 -0.04 5.60 -15.07
C LEU A 393 0.45 7.05 -15.07
N ARG A 394 1.77 7.27 -14.94
CA ARG A 394 2.38 8.60 -15.04
C ARG A 394 2.11 9.26 -16.40
N SER A 395 2.28 8.53 -17.50
CA SER A 395 1.96 9.03 -18.84
C SER A 395 0.49 9.42 -18.98
N CYS A 396 -0.44 8.66 -18.39
CA CYS A 396 -1.86 8.98 -18.40
C CYS A 396 -2.14 10.30 -17.67
N LEU A 397 -1.65 10.43 -16.43
CA LEU A 397 -1.84 11.62 -15.60
C LEU A 397 -1.20 12.87 -16.23
N ARG A 398 -0.03 12.75 -16.87
CA ARG A 398 0.59 13.85 -17.64
C ARG A 398 -0.29 14.29 -18.81
N GLY A 399 -0.87 13.34 -19.53
CA GLY A 399 -1.78 13.61 -20.64
C GLY A 399 -3.01 14.38 -20.18
N GLU A 400 -3.59 14.01 -19.05
CA GLU A 400 -4.72 14.71 -18.48
C GLU A 400 -4.36 16.12 -17.98
N ARG A 401 -3.24 16.28 -17.26
CA ARG A 401 -2.74 17.59 -16.80
C ARG A 401 -2.53 18.54 -17.99
N ARG A 402 -1.96 18.04 -19.08
CA ARG A 402 -1.74 18.80 -20.31
C ARG A 402 -3.05 19.19 -20.99
N ALA A 403 -3.97 18.25 -21.16
CA ALA A 403 -5.28 18.53 -21.76
C ALA A 403 -6.07 19.58 -20.97
N ARG A 404 -5.95 19.56 -19.63
CA ARG A 404 -6.55 20.57 -18.75
C ARG A 404 -5.89 21.94 -18.89
N ALA A 405 -4.56 22.00 -18.86
CA ALA A 405 -3.83 23.26 -19.06
C ALA A 405 -4.15 23.90 -20.43
N GLU A 406 -4.31 23.08 -21.47
CA GLU A 406 -4.73 23.53 -22.81
C GLU A 406 -6.18 24.03 -22.82
N ALA A 407 -7.08 23.50 -21.97
CA ALA A 407 -8.46 23.95 -21.83
C ALA A 407 -8.62 25.22 -20.95
N GLU A 408 -7.74 25.41 -19.96
CA GLU A 408 -7.70 26.58 -19.08
C GLU A 408 -6.98 27.79 -19.69
N THR A 409 -6.20 27.58 -20.77
CA THR A 409 -5.58 28.70 -21.49
C THR A 409 -6.69 29.50 -22.19
N PRO A 410 -6.92 30.78 -21.84
CA PRO A 410 -7.94 31.56 -22.49
C PRO A 410 -7.55 31.73 -23.96
N VAL A 411 -8.39 31.21 -24.87
CA VAL A 411 -8.32 31.64 -26.28
C VAL A 411 -8.50 33.16 -26.26
N PRO A 412 -7.54 33.97 -26.76
CA PRO A 412 -7.69 35.41 -26.70
C PRO A 412 -8.92 35.82 -27.52
N ALA A 413 -9.93 36.30 -26.81
CA ALA A 413 -11.13 36.85 -27.42
C ALA A 413 -10.82 38.23 -28.02
N GLY A 414 -10.51 38.22 -29.32
CA GLY A 414 -10.92 39.28 -30.24
C GLY A 414 -9.82 40.18 -30.82
N ALA A 415 -9.85 40.29 -32.14
CA ALA A 415 -9.95 41.61 -32.77
C ALA A 415 -11.11 41.56 -33.80
N PRO A 416 -12.05 42.52 -33.78
CA PRO A 416 -13.09 42.64 -34.80
C PRO A 416 -12.63 43.53 -35.97
N GLY A 417 -12.91 43.07 -37.19
CA GLY A 417 -13.29 43.90 -38.34
C GLY A 417 -12.19 44.63 -39.13
N ALA A 418 -11.88 44.12 -40.33
CA ALA A 418 -11.60 44.96 -41.49
C ALA A 418 -12.01 44.26 -42.80
N ALA A 419 -13.19 44.69 -43.27
CA ALA A 419 -13.60 44.94 -44.66
C ALA A 419 -13.40 43.91 -45.78
N GLU A 420 -14.52 43.70 -46.46
CA GLU A 420 -14.76 43.02 -47.72
C GLU A 420 -13.97 43.59 -48.92
N SER A 421 -13.54 42.69 -49.79
CA SER A 421 -13.55 42.82 -51.26
C SER A 421 -13.40 41.39 -51.81
N GLY A 422 -14.12 40.85 -52.77
CA GLY A 422 -15.09 41.36 -53.73
C GLY A 422 -14.91 40.54 -55.01
N SER A 423 -16.00 39.91 -55.50
CA SER A 423 -16.24 39.48 -56.91
C SER A 423 -15.33 38.38 -57.51
N ALA A 424 -15.81 37.16 -57.80
CA ALA A 424 -16.66 36.71 -58.92
C ALA A 424 -15.91 36.20 -60.17
N ALA A 425 -16.30 34.97 -60.55
CA ALA A 425 -16.58 34.46 -61.91
C ALA A 425 -15.48 34.27 -62.98
N ALA A 426 -15.67 33.14 -63.69
CA ALA A 426 -15.46 32.87 -65.11
C ALA A 426 -14.15 32.20 -65.58
N ALA A 427 -14.30 30.89 -65.88
CA ALA A 427 -14.15 30.20 -67.18
C ALA A 427 -12.94 30.42 -68.13
N ASP A 428 -12.74 29.35 -68.94
CA ASP A 428 -11.81 29.10 -70.06
C ASP A 428 -10.36 28.76 -69.67
N GLY A 429 -9.71 27.70 -70.18
CA GLY A 429 -10.04 26.78 -71.27
C GLY A 429 -8.80 26.61 -72.16
N ARG A 430 -8.21 25.39 -72.24
CA ARG A 430 -7.52 24.83 -73.43
C ARG A 430 -6.95 23.42 -73.23
N GLU A 431 -6.97 22.69 -74.34
CA GLU A 431 -6.97 21.24 -74.56
C GLU A 431 -5.57 20.62 -74.84
N GLY A 432 -5.52 19.27 -74.90
CA GLY A 432 -4.47 18.45 -75.55
C GLY A 432 -4.19 17.10 -74.84
N GLU A 433 -5.03 16.05 -74.96
CA GLU A 433 -4.99 14.93 -75.93
C GLU A 433 -4.51 13.54 -75.37
N HIS A 434 -5.43 12.55 -75.45
CA HIS A 434 -5.28 11.11 -75.79
C HIS A 434 -4.44 10.14 -74.90
N ARG A 435 -4.80 8.86 -74.60
CA ARG A 435 -5.83 7.85 -74.98
C ARG A 435 -5.96 6.85 -73.80
N GLY A 436 -7.14 6.28 -73.54
CA GLY A 436 -7.34 4.84 -73.73
C GLY A 436 -8.41 4.27 -72.77
N SER A 437 -9.30 3.49 -73.35
CA SER A 437 -10.63 3.04 -72.88
C SER A 437 -10.61 1.72 -72.11
N GLU A 438 -11.68 1.45 -71.35
CA GLU A 438 -12.43 0.18 -71.18
C GLU A 438 -13.12 0.17 -69.80
N GLU A 439 -14.39 0.56 -69.74
CA GLU A 439 -15.60 -0.29 -69.73
C GLU A 439 -16.04 -0.76 -68.33
N THR A 440 -17.17 -0.21 -67.87
CA THR A 440 -18.01 -0.78 -66.81
C THR A 440 -19.20 -1.50 -67.46
N PRO A 441 -19.98 -2.29 -66.71
CA PRO A 441 -21.22 -1.70 -66.20
C PRO A 441 -21.60 -2.10 -64.76
N SER A 442 -22.26 -1.16 -64.07
CA SER A 442 -23.07 -1.36 -62.85
C SER A 442 -24.44 -2.02 -63.22
N PRO A 443 -25.48 -2.21 -62.35
CA PRO A 443 -25.97 -1.34 -61.24
C PRO A 443 -26.38 -2.19 -60.00
N SER A 444 -27.02 -1.76 -58.91
CA SER A 444 -27.98 -0.69 -58.63
C SER A 444 -28.21 -0.59 -57.11
N GLU A 445 -28.30 0.64 -56.60
CA GLU A 445 -29.33 1.19 -55.70
C GLU A 445 -29.78 0.45 -54.41
N GLY A 446 -29.85 1.17 -53.30
CA GLY A 446 -30.56 0.67 -52.11
C GLY A 446 -30.48 1.52 -50.84
N ARG A 447 -31.12 2.69 -50.87
CA ARG A 447 -31.35 3.67 -49.79
C ARG A 447 -31.67 3.10 -48.38
N THR A 448 -31.12 3.80 -47.37
CA THR A 448 -31.73 4.26 -46.10
C THR A 448 -32.39 3.26 -45.13
N ALA A 449 -31.91 3.23 -43.87
CA ALA A 449 -32.77 3.37 -42.68
C ALA A 449 -31.95 3.61 -41.39
N ARG A 450 -32.24 4.73 -40.72
CA ARG A 450 -31.93 4.97 -39.31
C ARG A 450 -32.80 4.04 -38.45
N ARG A 451 -32.24 3.37 -37.43
CA ARG A 451 -33.01 3.02 -36.21
C ARG A 451 -32.12 2.81 -34.99
N ARG A 452 -32.33 3.65 -33.97
CA ARG A 452 -31.90 3.48 -32.58
C ARG A 452 -32.67 2.31 -31.93
N VAL A 453 -31.99 1.45 -31.18
CA VAL A 453 -32.56 0.62 -30.08
C VAL A 453 -31.48 0.51 -29.00
N ARG A 454 -31.51 1.36 -27.97
CA ARG A 454 -31.94 1.07 -26.58
C ARG A 454 -31.24 -0.12 -25.90
N GLN A 455 -30.35 0.23 -24.98
CA GLN A 455 -29.90 -0.56 -23.84
C GLN A 455 -31.07 -1.00 -22.94
N ARG A 456 -31.05 -2.26 -22.52
CA ARG A 456 -31.52 -2.74 -21.21
C ARG A 456 -31.12 -4.21 -21.07
N ASN A 457 -30.38 -4.56 -20.01
CA ASN A 457 -30.84 -5.52 -19.01
C ASN A 457 -29.83 -5.71 -17.86
N ALA A 458 -30.38 -5.60 -16.66
CA ALA A 458 -29.81 -5.95 -15.36
C ALA A 458 -29.97 -7.48 -15.09
N PRO A 459 -29.33 -8.05 -14.06
CA PRO A 459 -29.20 -9.49 -13.87
C PRO A 459 -30.42 -10.15 -13.18
N PRO A 460 -30.60 -11.48 -13.29
CA PRO A 460 -31.74 -12.18 -12.72
C PRO A 460 -31.58 -12.54 -11.24
N ARG A 461 -32.66 -12.38 -10.46
CA ARG A 461 -32.85 -12.91 -9.10
C ARG A 461 -33.42 -14.33 -9.16
N GLY A 462 -32.83 -15.27 -8.41
CA GLY A 462 -33.35 -16.62 -8.16
C GLY A 462 -34.27 -16.70 -6.92
N PRO A 463 -35.03 -17.80 -6.74
CA PRO A 463 -36.29 -17.79 -5.99
C PRO A 463 -36.20 -18.26 -4.53
N ARG A 464 -37.16 -17.79 -3.74
CA ARG A 464 -37.47 -18.12 -2.33
C ARG A 464 -38.25 -19.44 -2.24
N GLN A 465 -37.95 -20.27 -1.25
CA GLN A 465 -38.80 -21.40 -0.83
C GLN A 465 -39.52 -21.10 0.48
N ALA A 466 -40.76 -21.56 0.57
CA ALA A 466 -41.73 -21.35 1.64
C ALA A 466 -41.73 -22.54 2.64
N GLY A 467 -42.02 -22.26 3.91
CA GLY A 467 -42.35 -23.27 4.94
C GLY A 467 -43.86 -23.32 5.24
N PRO A 468 -44.30 -24.29 6.08
CA PRO A 468 -45.54 -24.14 6.86
C PRO A 468 -45.41 -24.75 8.30
N PRO A 469 -46.48 -24.82 9.14
CA PRO A 469 -46.96 -23.74 10.00
C PRO A 469 -47.10 -24.12 11.50
N ALA A 470 -47.70 -23.21 12.27
CA ALA A 470 -47.66 -23.03 13.74
C ALA A 470 -48.70 -23.77 14.61
N GLY A 471 -48.46 -23.73 15.94
CA GLY A 471 -49.39 -23.87 17.08
C GLY A 471 -48.65 -24.43 18.31
N THR A 472 -48.70 -23.95 19.56
CA THR A 472 -49.59 -23.02 20.29
C THR A 472 -48.89 -22.67 21.63
N GLY A 473 -49.07 -21.45 22.19
CA GLY A 473 -48.57 -21.04 23.54
C GLY A 473 -49.38 -21.64 24.71
N PRO A 474 -49.41 -21.08 25.96
CA PRO A 474 -48.98 -19.75 26.47
C PRO A 474 -48.09 -19.88 27.76
N GLY A 475 -47.60 -18.86 28.51
CA GLY A 475 -47.66 -17.40 28.52
C GLY A 475 -47.12 -16.83 29.87
N VAL A 476 -46.87 -15.51 29.87
CA VAL A 476 -47.04 -14.55 30.99
C VAL A 476 -45.88 -14.21 31.97
N SER A 477 -45.49 -12.91 31.92
CA SER A 477 -45.04 -11.95 32.97
C SER A 477 -43.60 -11.97 33.52
N LEU A 478 -42.78 -10.91 33.33
CA LEU A 478 -42.77 -9.53 33.90
C LEU A 478 -42.13 -9.43 35.32
N VAL A 479 -41.09 -8.56 35.42
CA VAL A 479 -40.80 -7.59 36.52
C VAL A 479 -39.58 -7.81 37.46
N LYS A 480 -38.67 -6.81 37.38
CA LYS A 480 -37.83 -6.08 38.37
C LYS A 480 -36.68 -6.75 39.17
N SER A 481 -35.50 -6.18 38.93
CA SER A 481 -34.54 -5.57 39.88
C SER A 481 -34.82 -5.63 41.39
N ALA A 482 -33.82 -6.06 42.17
CA ALA A 482 -33.44 -5.40 43.42
C ALA A 482 -32.02 -5.80 43.90
N ARG A 483 -31.26 -4.79 44.32
CA ARG A 483 -30.05 -4.88 45.15
C ARG A 483 -30.42 -5.37 46.56
N GLY A 484 -29.48 -6.01 47.25
CA GLY A 484 -29.63 -6.30 48.68
C GLY A 484 -28.39 -6.92 49.33
N THR A 485 -27.57 -6.07 49.92
CA THR A 485 -26.50 -6.32 50.90
C THR A 485 -26.92 -7.23 52.08
N GLY A 486 -25.98 -8.00 52.63
CA GLY A 486 -26.18 -8.60 53.96
C GLY A 486 -25.07 -9.55 54.41
N ALA A 487 -24.15 -9.03 55.21
CA ALA A 487 -23.05 -9.73 55.87
C ALA A 487 -23.51 -10.88 56.80
N ARG A 488 -22.61 -11.83 57.08
CA ARG A 488 -22.32 -12.30 58.45
C ARG A 488 -21.02 -13.12 58.55
N ARG A 489 -20.24 -12.74 59.57
CA ARG A 489 -19.04 -13.37 60.11
C ARG A 489 -19.36 -14.65 60.89
N GLY A 490 -18.34 -15.51 60.98
CA GLY A 490 -18.14 -16.56 62.00
C GLY A 490 -17.40 -17.73 61.34
N GLY A 491 -16.21 -18.17 61.72
CA GLY A 491 -15.46 -18.06 62.96
C GLY A 491 -14.92 -19.47 63.28
N GLN A 492 -13.67 -19.54 63.77
CA GLN A 492 -12.91 -20.70 64.30
C GLN A 492 -12.14 -21.54 63.25
N ARG A 493 -10.80 -21.63 63.25
CA ARG A 493 -9.73 -21.93 64.25
C ARG A 493 -9.36 -23.42 64.34
N GLY A 494 -8.06 -23.66 64.16
CA GLY A 494 -7.28 -24.82 64.64
C GLY A 494 -6.93 -25.80 63.52
N THR A 495 -5.73 -26.35 63.36
CA THR A 495 -4.44 -26.40 64.09
C THR A 495 -3.47 -27.11 63.12
N ARG A 496 -2.35 -26.51 62.71
CA ARG A 496 -0.97 -26.72 63.22
C ARG A 496 -0.48 -28.18 63.30
N SER A 497 0.65 -28.45 62.60
CA SER A 497 1.71 -29.47 62.80
C SER A 497 1.97 -30.21 61.48
N GLY A 498 3.16 -30.26 60.88
CA GLY A 498 4.51 -29.91 61.32
C GLY A 498 5.48 -31.03 60.94
N ARG A 499 6.31 -30.81 59.91
CA ARG A 499 7.78 -30.97 59.93
C ARG A 499 8.37 -30.56 58.59
#